data_AF-A0A507FMV0-F1
#
_entry.id   AF-A0A507FMV0-F1
#
_cell.length_a   1.000
_cell.length_b   1.000
_cell.length_c   1.000
_cell.angle_alpha   90.00
_cell.angle_beta   90.00
_cell.angle_gamma   90.00
#
_symmetry.space_group_name_H-M   'P 1'
#
loop_
_entity.id
_entity.type
_entity.pdbx_description
1 polymer ?
#
loop_
_entity_poly.entity_id
_entity_poly.type
_entity_poly.pdbx_seq_one_letter_code
_entity_poly.pdbx_strand_id
1 'polypeptide(L)'
;MATCAAYTGGYCARFVNYPVFVPAGGSIAAAEAVLKAGGMDLLLSLNASTPADRPCVTAFVESVCYASYPSCKNNAIVDVPCLSVCEKAVSECTSLFTMFGKVKSLPNCAGNVVNLNVPYSTSNTCLGYKSAAIEAPPQPPTGPTSPYVCPSFLIKHPAYNDSNPKQVLPTVHGQSCIGPCCVPCPILHQFYDPDQISAFNIWFQGSSLVSFLVFSTNLMYPFILLAAIAAFIQLRKHTNTLKHKGRMMMLFSFGMTLFHSCQIMGLGSDGYRITCQDSITESHFENGPACSYQAFMLVFSGLYTIFWINTFMFNLYLQLVWRKDWFGEKYPHLLTFSILYSAIPAVIMLANKDIANTGFTCLSQVDTAMEYMLYPLAFVGWPGTICMLFTVAYLVYILIQAPGNKTSTNTNTKGTEGGSMAASKSDHNLANVSSKLEKRLASSQSNVVDPPTAATPTLPTTPSINAAKSKPGTVQDNLAKAKARVQRSRARTWGVIQKSWRSIALCTIMGILFGSFWSTTVLMVRAFKGVGQDTPWLQGWFACAMQGNSQAECAQTVAEHVPSLSANIMQMCSSLLGFFIFIIFGGQFKDDWVKMIWKK
;
A
#
# COMPACT_ATOMS: atom_id res chain seq x y z
N MET A 1 -0.84 59.50 3.19
CA MET A 1 -1.61 59.88 4.39
C MET A 1 -2.86 59.01 4.43
N ALA A 2 -3.40 58.71 5.61
CA ALA A 2 -4.68 58.02 5.71
C ALA A 2 -5.81 58.96 5.24
N THR A 3 -6.86 58.40 4.63
CA THR A 3 -7.95 59.18 4.04
C THR A 3 -9.30 58.53 4.33
N CYS A 4 -10.33 59.34 4.52
CA CYS A 4 -11.71 58.83 4.49
C CYS A 4 -12.13 58.56 3.05
N ALA A 5 -12.68 57.39 2.78
CA ALA A 5 -13.24 57.03 1.48
C ALA A 5 -14.69 56.57 1.62
N ALA A 6 -15.52 56.83 0.61
CA ALA A 6 -16.84 56.22 0.56
C ALA A 6 -16.71 54.72 0.25
N TYR A 7 -17.44 53.88 0.97
CA TYR A 7 -17.48 52.44 0.67
C TYR A 7 -18.35 52.19 -0.55
N THR A 8 -17.75 51.77 -1.66
CA THR A 8 -18.42 51.66 -2.97
C THR A 8 -19.05 50.30 -3.26
N GLY A 9 -19.01 49.35 -2.32
CA GLY A 9 -19.55 47.99 -2.47
C GLY A 9 -18.54 46.88 -2.15
N GLY A 10 -18.99 45.63 -2.12
CA GLY A 10 -18.20 44.44 -1.77
C GLY A 10 -18.92 43.53 -0.78
N TYR A 11 -18.19 42.66 -0.07
CA TYR A 11 -18.76 41.75 0.93
C TYR A 11 -19.49 42.48 2.06
N CYS A 12 -19.03 43.69 2.39
CA CYS A 12 -19.52 44.47 3.53
C CYS A 12 -20.61 45.49 3.21
N ALA A 13 -21.15 45.50 1.99
CA ALA A 13 -22.13 46.51 1.55
C ALA A 13 -23.43 46.54 2.39
N ARG A 14 -23.74 45.45 3.11
CA ARG A 14 -24.91 45.37 4.00
C ARG A 14 -24.68 46.01 5.37
N PHE A 15 -23.43 46.15 5.81
CA PHE A 15 -23.06 46.61 7.15
C PHE A 15 -22.42 48.00 7.13
N VAL A 16 -21.75 48.35 6.03
CA VAL A 16 -20.98 49.59 5.91
C VAL A 16 -21.72 50.57 5.01
N ASN A 17 -22.31 51.60 5.62
CA ASN A 17 -23.04 52.69 4.96
C ASN A 17 -22.49 54.09 5.31
N TYR A 18 -21.25 54.14 5.80
CA TYR A 18 -20.55 55.35 6.26
C TYR A 18 -19.18 55.49 5.57
N PRO A 19 -18.55 56.67 5.62
CA PRO A 19 -17.18 56.85 5.14
C PRO A 19 -16.20 56.01 5.98
N VAL A 20 -15.36 55.23 5.31
CA VAL A 20 -14.43 54.28 5.93
C VAL A 20 -13.03 54.84 6.01
N PHE A 21 -12.29 54.45 7.04
CA PHE A 21 -10.88 54.81 7.20
C PHE A 21 -10.01 53.91 6.33
N VAL A 22 -9.24 54.51 5.41
CA VAL A 22 -8.26 53.79 4.58
C VAL A 22 -6.86 54.21 5.01
N PRO A 23 -6.01 53.26 5.47
CA PRO A 23 -4.64 53.58 5.89
C PRO A 23 -3.81 54.09 4.70
N ALA A 24 -2.72 54.80 4.97
CA ALA A 24 -1.85 55.33 3.93
C ALA A 24 -1.32 54.21 3.02
N GLY A 25 -1.60 54.28 1.72
CA GLY A 25 -1.20 53.25 0.75
C GLY A 25 -2.15 52.04 0.67
N GLY A 26 -3.20 52.00 1.49
CA GLY A 26 -4.27 51.01 1.40
C GLY A 26 -5.34 51.38 0.36
N SER A 27 -6.18 50.41 0.02
CA SER A 27 -7.40 50.62 -0.77
C SER A 27 -8.49 49.66 -0.29
N ILE A 28 -9.76 50.01 -0.55
CA ILE A 28 -10.90 49.12 -0.26
C ILE A 28 -10.73 47.80 -1.02
N ALA A 29 -10.29 47.84 -2.27
CA ALA A 29 -10.04 46.63 -3.08
C ALA A 29 -8.97 45.71 -2.45
N ALA A 30 -7.92 46.26 -1.86
CA ALA A 30 -6.90 45.46 -1.17
C ALA A 30 -7.47 44.79 0.10
N ALA A 31 -8.31 45.50 0.87
CA ALA A 31 -8.98 44.92 2.03
C ALA A 31 -9.95 43.80 1.62
N GLU A 32 -10.78 44.01 0.58
CA GLU A 32 -11.67 42.98 0.02
C GLU A 32 -10.88 41.76 -0.47
N ALA A 33 -9.70 41.95 -1.09
CA ALA A 33 -8.84 40.86 -1.51
C ALA A 33 -8.33 40.03 -0.31
N VAL A 34 -8.02 40.67 0.82
CA VAL A 34 -7.65 39.98 2.06
C VAL A 34 -8.84 39.21 2.64
N LEU A 35 -10.04 39.79 2.64
CA LEU A 35 -11.27 39.10 3.06
C LEU A 35 -11.56 37.87 2.20
N LYS A 36 -11.43 38.02 0.88
CA LYS A 36 -11.57 36.91 -0.08
C LYS A 36 -10.55 35.81 0.19
N ALA A 37 -9.27 36.17 0.37
CA ALA A 37 -8.21 35.22 0.70
C ALA A 37 -8.42 34.55 2.08
N GLY A 38 -9.11 35.23 3.00
CA GLY A 38 -9.54 34.70 4.29
C GLY A 38 -10.71 33.73 4.23
N GLY A 39 -11.25 33.42 3.04
CA GLY A 39 -12.33 32.44 2.87
C GLY A 39 -13.75 33.01 2.95
N MET A 40 -13.92 34.32 2.75
CA MET A 40 -15.24 34.97 2.81
C MET A 40 -16.26 34.35 1.83
N ASP A 41 -15.82 33.97 0.62
CA ASP A 41 -16.69 33.31 -0.37
C ASP A 41 -17.24 31.97 0.14
N LEU A 42 -16.42 31.18 0.84
CA LEU A 42 -16.84 29.91 1.42
C LEU A 42 -17.89 30.14 2.51
N LEU A 43 -17.65 31.08 3.43
CA LEU A 43 -18.62 31.42 4.48
C LEU A 43 -19.94 31.90 3.89
N LEU A 44 -19.91 32.75 2.86
CA LEU A 44 -21.13 33.21 2.19
C LEU A 44 -21.86 32.10 1.44
N SER A 45 -21.13 31.14 0.86
CA SER A 45 -21.75 29.92 0.29
C SER A 45 -22.45 29.10 1.37
N LEU A 46 -21.83 28.93 2.55
CA LEU A 46 -22.41 28.23 3.71
C LEU A 46 -23.67 28.93 4.22
N ASN A 47 -23.67 30.27 4.23
CA ASN A 47 -24.85 31.07 4.57
C ASN A 47 -26.03 30.80 3.61
N ALA A 48 -25.74 30.59 2.33
CA ALA A 48 -26.76 30.27 1.33
C ALA A 48 -27.24 28.82 1.46
N SER A 49 -26.32 27.86 1.58
CA SER A 49 -26.60 26.42 1.56
C SER A 49 -27.12 25.87 2.89
N THR A 50 -26.68 26.42 4.02
CA THR A 50 -26.89 25.83 5.34
C THR A 50 -27.57 26.81 6.29
N PRO A 51 -28.92 26.77 6.41
CA PRO A 51 -29.68 27.67 7.29
C PRO A 51 -29.20 27.72 8.75
N ALA A 52 -28.66 26.60 9.26
CA ALA A 52 -28.13 26.48 10.61
C ALA A 52 -26.87 27.35 10.85
N ASP A 53 -26.05 27.58 9.82
CA ASP A 53 -24.79 28.33 9.94
C ASP A 53 -24.99 29.84 9.75
N ARG A 54 -26.16 30.28 9.30
CA ARG A 54 -26.46 31.70 9.02
C ARG A 54 -26.22 32.63 10.20
N PRO A 55 -26.58 32.30 11.46
CA PRO A 55 -26.30 33.17 12.61
C PRO A 55 -24.80 33.39 12.80
N CYS A 56 -24.01 32.32 12.70
CA CYS A 56 -22.55 32.40 12.73
C CYS A 56 -22.04 33.26 11.57
N VAL A 57 -22.32 32.87 10.31
CA VAL A 57 -21.75 33.58 9.16
C VAL A 57 -22.14 35.05 9.19
N THR A 58 -23.38 35.38 9.52
CA THR A 58 -23.82 36.78 9.61
C THR A 58 -23.06 37.52 10.71
N ALA A 59 -22.91 36.95 11.91
CA ALA A 59 -22.17 37.57 13.00
C ALA A 59 -20.68 37.75 12.69
N PHE A 60 -20.06 36.74 12.06
CA PHE A 60 -18.65 36.81 11.66
C PHE A 60 -18.42 37.83 10.55
N VAL A 61 -19.25 37.83 9.49
CA VAL A 61 -19.16 38.83 8.41
C VAL A 61 -19.36 40.22 8.99
N GLU A 62 -20.36 40.43 9.85
CA GLU A 62 -20.60 41.71 10.53
C GLU A 62 -19.37 42.19 11.32
N SER A 63 -18.80 41.31 12.15
CA SER A 63 -17.61 41.61 12.95
C SER A 63 -16.39 41.94 12.10
N VAL A 64 -16.11 41.13 11.08
CA VAL A 64 -14.97 41.32 10.18
C VAL A 64 -15.14 42.58 9.32
N CYS A 65 -16.36 42.91 8.90
CA CYS A 65 -16.66 44.13 8.14
C CYS A 65 -16.39 45.38 8.96
N TYR A 66 -16.89 45.46 10.21
CA TYR A 66 -16.60 46.62 11.06
C TYR A 66 -15.13 46.71 11.47
N ALA A 67 -14.45 45.58 11.66
CA ALA A 67 -13.02 45.56 11.95
C ALA A 67 -12.17 46.05 10.77
N SER A 68 -12.53 45.64 9.55
CA SER A 68 -11.80 46.00 8.32
C SER A 68 -12.10 47.42 7.85
N TYR A 69 -13.28 47.95 8.19
CA TYR A 69 -13.76 49.26 7.75
C TYR A 69 -14.24 50.15 8.91
N PRO A 70 -13.33 50.67 9.76
CA PRO A 70 -13.70 51.64 10.80
C PRO A 70 -14.29 52.93 10.21
N SER A 71 -15.14 53.60 10.98
CA SER A 71 -15.75 54.88 10.58
C SER A 71 -14.70 55.99 10.57
N CYS A 72 -14.79 56.87 9.57
CA CYS A 72 -13.84 57.95 9.36
C CYS A 72 -14.52 59.32 9.25
N LYS A 73 -13.94 60.31 9.94
CA LYS A 73 -14.30 61.72 9.80
C LYS A 73 -13.03 62.54 9.91
N ASN A 74 -12.87 63.54 9.03
CA ASN A 74 -11.69 64.41 9.01
C ASN A 74 -10.36 63.63 8.92
N ASN A 75 -10.33 62.54 8.14
CA ASN A 75 -9.18 61.63 7.98
C ASN A 75 -8.69 60.95 9.27
N ALA A 76 -9.53 60.88 10.30
CA ALA A 76 -9.28 60.17 11.54
C ALA A 76 -10.36 59.10 11.80
N ILE A 77 -10.00 58.05 12.53
CA ILE A 77 -10.93 57.02 12.99
C ILE A 77 -11.83 57.65 14.06
N VAL A 78 -13.16 57.54 13.88
CA VAL A 78 -14.16 58.02 14.84
C VAL A 78 -14.72 56.87 15.65
N ASP A 79 -15.21 55.84 14.96
CA ASP A 79 -15.86 54.69 15.59
C ASP A 79 -15.19 53.38 15.13
N VAL A 80 -15.06 52.47 16.09
CA VAL A 80 -14.52 51.11 15.93
C VAL A 80 -15.62 50.09 16.27
N PRO A 81 -15.51 48.81 15.87
CA PRO A 81 -16.48 47.78 16.25
C PRO A 81 -16.71 47.68 17.75
N CYS A 82 -17.97 47.40 18.09
CA CYS A 82 -18.32 47.06 19.47
C CYS A 82 -17.70 45.74 19.92
N LEU A 83 -17.33 45.66 21.20
CA LEU A 83 -16.91 44.40 21.83
C LEU A 83 -17.98 43.31 21.69
N SER A 84 -19.26 43.67 21.87
CA SER A 84 -20.39 42.75 21.76
C SER A 84 -20.55 42.11 20.37
N VAL A 85 -20.17 42.83 19.29
CA VAL A 85 -20.19 42.27 17.93
C VAL A 85 -19.09 41.22 17.77
N CYS A 86 -17.91 41.49 18.33
CA CYS A 86 -16.82 40.51 18.35
C CYS A 86 -17.22 39.27 19.16
N GLU A 87 -17.71 39.44 20.38
CA GLU A 87 -18.11 38.34 21.26
C GLU A 87 -19.21 37.50 20.66
N LYS A 88 -20.19 38.13 19.99
CA LYS A 88 -21.24 37.43 19.26
C LYS A 88 -20.66 36.58 18.14
N ALA A 89 -19.76 37.12 17.32
CA ALA A 89 -19.08 36.37 16.27
C ALA A 89 -18.32 35.17 16.85
N VAL A 90 -17.55 35.35 17.92
CA VAL A 90 -16.85 34.24 18.59
C VAL A 90 -17.86 33.22 19.12
N SER A 91 -18.90 33.63 19.82
CA SER A 91 -19.86 32.70 20.44
C SER A 91 -20.66 31.89 19.42
N GLU A 92 -21.08 32.50 18.31
CA GLU A 92 -21.88 31.83 17.29
C GLU A 92 -20.99 30.99 16.36
N CYS A 93 -19.74 31.41 16.12
CA CYS A 93 -18.85 30.75 15.16
C CYS A 93 -17.79 29.83 15.74
N THR A 94 -17.64 29.74 17.06
CA THR A 94 -16.64 28.83 17.66
C THR A 94 -16.81 27.41 17.13
N SER A 95 -18.04 26.90 17.05
CA SER A 95 -18.31 25.56 16.51
C SER A 95 -17.87 25.46 15.04
N LEU A 96 -18.32 26.37 14.18
CA LEU A 96 -18.01 26.38 12.74
C LEU A 96 -16.51 26.52 12.44
N PHE A 97 -15.80 27.38 13.18
CA PHE A 97 -14.38 27.58 12.96
C PHE A 97 -13.53 26.49 13.62
N THR A 98 -14.02 25.84 14.68
CA THR A 98 -13.41 24.61 15.21
C THR A 98 -13.54 23.48 14.20
N MET A 99 -14.71 23.35 13.58
CA MET A 99 -15.03 22.42 12.50
C MET A 99 -14.07 22.54 11.31
N PHE A 100 -13.70 23.76 10.92
CA PHE A 100 -12.73 23.98 9.83
C PHE A 100 -11.26 23.96 10.27
N GLY A 101 -10.96 23.72 11.56
CA GLY A 101 -9.59 23.86 12.08
C GLY A 101 -9.06 25.31 11.98
N LYS A 102 -9.96 26.29 11.90
CA LYS A 102 -9.68 27.71 11.69
C LYS A 102 -10.00 28.57 12.90
N VAL A 103 -10.07 28.02 14.11
CA VAL A 103 -10.37 28.77 15.36
C VAL A 103 -9.51 30.04 15.50
N LYS A 104 -8.24 30.00 15.07
CA LYS A 104 -7.32 31.16 15.07
C LYS A 104 -7.76 32.32 14.15
N SER A 105 -8.70 32.07 13.25
CA SER A 105 -9.28 33.07 12.35
C SER A 105 -10.48 33.78 12.97
N LEU A 106 -10.96 33.31 14.13
CA LEU A 106 -11.93 34.07 14.93
C LEU A 106 -11.26 35.33 15.50
N PRO A 107 -11.99 36.44 15.61
CA PRO A 107 -11.44 37.68 16.14
C PRO A 107 -11.09 37.53 17.63
N ASN A 108 -9.95 38.08 18.05
CA ASN A 108 -9.56 38.13 19.46
C ASN A 108 -10.20 39.33 20.15
N CYS A 109 -11.35 39.13 20.80
CA CYS A 109 -12.11 40.19 21.43
C CYS A 109 -11.44 40.84 22.65
N ALA A 110 -10.43 40.19 23.24
CA ALA A 110 -9.62 40.76 24.31
C ALA A 110 -8.45 41.62 23.78
N GLY A 111 -8.17 41.56 22.48
CA GLY A 111 -7.08 42.28 21.83
C GLY A 111 -7.53 43.57 21.15
N ASN A 112 -6.66 44.06 20.27
CA ASN A 112 -6.97 45.18 19.39
C ASN A 112 -7.72 44.70 18.14
N VAL A 113 -8.49 45.60 17.54
CA VAL A 113 -9.13 45.39 16.24
C VAL A 113 -8.06 45.07 15.21
N VAL A 114 -8.30 44.05 14.37
CA VAL A 114 -7.32 43.57 13.38
C VAL A 114 -6.80 44.72 12.52
N ASN A 115 -5.48 44.83 12.37
CA ASN A 115 -4.77 45.90 11.65
C ASN A 115 -4.87 47.31 12.26
N LEU A 116 -5.39 47.45 13.48
CA LEU A 116 -5.44 48.72 14.21
C LEU A 116 -4.85 48.53 15.61
N ASN A 117 -4.22 49.58 16.15
CA ASN A 117 -3.72 49.56 17.53
C ASN A 117 -4.75 50.18 18.49
N VAL A 118 -6.02 49.78 18.34
CA VAL A 118 -7.14 50.25 19.16
C VAL A 118 -7.97 49.06 19.63
N PRO A 119 -8.38 49.02 20.90
CA PRO A 119 -9.23 47.96 21.42
C PRO A 119 -10.65 48.07 20.85
N TYR A 120 -11.41 46.98 20.96
CA TYR A 120 -12.86 47.00 20.72
C TYR A 120 -13.54 47.99 21.67
N SER A 121 -14.53 48.74 21.18
CA SER A 121 -15.20 49.79 21.95
C SER A 121 -16.38 49.23 22.74
N THR A 122 -16.60 49.77 23.93
CA THR A 122 -17.80 49.55 24.76
C THR A 122 -18.75 50.75 24.73
N SER A 123 -18.44 51.79 23.94
CA SER A 123 -19.27 52.98 23.76
C SER A 123 -20.63 52.64 23.15
N ASN A 124 -21.66 53.45 23.39
CA ASN A 124 -22.93 53.34 22.67
C ASN A 124 -22.88 53.90 21.23
N THR A 125 -21.75 54.48 20.82
CA THR A 125 -21.51 54.97 19.46
C THR A 125 -20.69 54.00 18.60
N CYS A 126 -20.26 52.86 19.15
CA CYS A 126 -19.44 51.91 18.41
C CYS A 126 -20.21 51.28 17.23
N LEU A 127 -19.46 50.78 16.24
CA LEU A 127 -20.02 50.18 15.05
C LEU A 127 -20.69 48.84 15.39
N GLY A 128 -21.96 48.73 15.00
CA GLY A 128 -22.83 47.59 15.33
C GLY A 128 -23.48 47.67 16.71
N TYR A 129 -23.41 48.82 17.39
CA TYR A 129 -24.13 49.02 18.64
C TYR A 129 -25.64 48.94 18.38
N LYS A 130 -26.27 47.93 18.97
CA LYS A 130 -27.72 47.85 19.07
C LYS A 130 -28.09 48.28 20.49
N SER A 131 -28.72 49.44 20.61
CA SER A 131 -29.27 49.89 21.90
C SER A 131 -30.13 48.77 22.46
N ALA A 132 -29.93 48.44 23.75
CA ALA A 132 -30.72 47.42 24.45
C ALA A 132 -32.22 47.79 24.58
N ALA A 133 -32.67 48.87 23.93
CA ALA A 133 -34.04 49.27 23.76
C ALA A 133 -34.82 48.22 22.94
N ILE A 134 -35.25 47.16 23.63
CA ILE A 134 -36.50 46.42 23.44
C ILE A 134 -36.91 46.19 21.97
N GLU A 135 -35.99 45.77 21.11
CA GLU A 135 -36.39 44.70 20.20
C GLU A 135 -36.45 43.48 21.10
N ALA A 136 -37.67 43.07 21.48
CA ALA A 136 -37.90 41.77 22.12
C ALA A 136 -37.00 40.78 21.39
N PRO A 137 -36.07 40.09 22.09
CA PRO A 137 -35.04 39.28 21.46
C PRO A 137 -35.75 38.49 20.38
N PRO A 138 -35.44 38.72 19.08
CA PRO A 138 -36.22 38.13 18.00
C PRO A 138 -36.34 36.67 18.35
N GLN A 139 -37.57 36.22 18.65
CA GLN A 139 -37.82 34.90 19.22
C GLN A 139 -36.91 33.97 18.42
N PRO A 140 -35.91 33.30 19.07
CA PRO A 140 -34.89 32.56 18.36
C PRO A 140 -35.66 31.74 17.34
N PRO A 141 -35.47 32.02 16.02
CA PRO A 141 -36.42 31.65 14.99
C PRO A 141 -36.79 30.23 15.27
N THR A 142 -38.06 29.96 15.64
CA THR A 142 -38.50 28.68 16.22
C THR A 142 -37.78 27.62 15.44
N GLY A 143 -36.77 27.02 16.08
CA GLY A 143 -35.73 26.28 15.36
C GLY A 143 -36.43 25.33 14.42
N PRO A 144 -35.98 25.18 13.16
CA PRO A 144 -36.66 24.32 12.20
C PRO A 144 -36.96 23.00 12.91
N THR A 145 -38.25 22.72 13.12
CA THR A 145 -38.73 21.56 13.88
C THR A 145 -38.42 20.25 13.15
N SER A 146 -37.94 20.35 11.91
CA SER A 146 -37.40 19.24 11.15
C SER A 146 -36.06 18.79 11.74
N PRO A 147 -35.88 17.49 12.00
CA PRO A 147 -34.59 16.91 12.35
C PRO A 147 -33.49 17.39 11.41
N TYR A 148 -32.30 17.69 11.94
CA TYR A 148 -31.17 18.09 11.11
C TYR A 148 -30.78 16.92 10.19
N VAL A 149 -30.69 17.19 8.88
CA VAL A 149 -30.31 16.20 7.85
C VAL A 149 -28.92 16.57 7.32
N CYS A 150 -28.00 15.61 7.36
CA CYS A 150 -26.67 15.80 6.80
C CYS A 150 -26.71 15.88 5.27
N PRO A 151 -25.96 16.80 4.65
CA PRO A 151 -25.89 16.87 3.21
C PRO A 151 -25.09 15.69 2.63
N SER A 152 -25.40 15.32 1.39
CA SER A 152 -24.66 14.32 0.62
C SER A 152 -24.59 12.94 1.31
N PHE A 153 -23.46 12.25 1.22
CA PHE A 153 -23.15 10.96 1.82
C PHE A 153 -22.73 11.07 3.30
N LEU A 154 -22.69 12.28 3.87
CA LEU A 154 -22.38 12.46 5.28
C LEU A 154 -23.50 11.91 6.15
N ILE A 155 -23.14 11.33 7.27
CA ILE A 155 -24.10 10.71 8.20
C ILE A 155 -24.14 11.47 9.51
N LYS A 156 -25.31 11.49 10.16
CA LYS A 156 -25.52 12.25 11.39
C LYS A 156 -24.63 11.71 12.51
N HIS A 157 -23.98 12.60 13.24
CA HIS A 157 -23.21 12.27 14.44
C HIS A 157 -24.15 11.66 15.50
N PRO A 158 -23.88 10.45 16.02
CA PRO A 158 -24.80 9.73 16.91
C PRO A 158 -25.05 10.46 18.23
N ALA A 159 -24.05 11.20 18.73
CA ALA A 159 -24.19 12.04 19.93
C ALA A 159 -24.80 13.44 19.67
N TYR A 160 -25.15 13.80 18.44
CA TYR A 160 -25.72 15.12 18.14
C TYR A 160 -27.20 15.19 18.50
N ASN A 161 -27.55 16.15 19.35
CA ASN A 161 -28.91 16.39 19.80
C ASN A 161 -29.50 17.63 19.10
N ASP A 162 -30.49 17.42 18.24
CA ASP A 162 -31.18 18.51 17.53
C ASP A 162 -31.82 19.54 18.48
N SER A 163 -32.19 19.12 19.69
CA SER A 163 -32.75 20.02 20.71
C SER A 163 -31.69 20.89 21.40
N ASN A 164 -30.41 20.55 21.27
CA ASN A 164 -29.29 21.31 21.82
C ASN A 164 -28.13 21.41 20.81
N PRO A 165 -28.27 22.23 19.74
CA PRO A 165 -27.24 22.40 18.72
C PRO A 165 -25.94 23.00 19.27
N LYS A 166 -25.97 23.60 20.46
CA LYS A 166 -24.80 24.16 21.16
C LYS A 166 -24.06 23.13 22.01
N GLN A 167 -24.51 21.88 22.04
CA GLN A 167 -23.82 20.81 22.75
C GLN A 167 -22.42 20.62 22.17
N VAL A 168 -21.40 20.72 23.04
CA VAL A 168 -20.03 20.34 22.68
C VAL A 168 -20.02 18.84 22.45
N LEU A 169 -19.77 18.42 21.22
CA LEU A 169 -19.65 17.01 20.87
C LEU A 169 -18.29 16.48 21.32
N PRO A 170 -18.23 15.28 21.91
CA PRO A 170 -16.96 14.68 22.28
C PRO A 170 -16.16 14.36 21.01
N THR A 171 -14.91 14.82 20.94
CA THR A 171 -13.96 14.34 19.93
C THR A 171 -13.52 12.93 20.29
N VAL A 172 -14.00 11.94 19.54
CA VAL A 172 -13.56 10.54 19.66
C VAL A 172 -12.48 10.27 18.62
N HIS A 173 -11.37 9.65 19.04
CA HIS A 173 -10.31 9.27 18.12
C HIS A 173 -10.81 8.29 17.05
N GLY A 174 -10.43 8.52 15.79
CA GLY A 174 -10.91 7.76 14.63
C GLY A 174 -12.22 8.25 14.02
N GLN A 175 -12.88 9.24 14.61
CA GLN A 175 -14.03 9.90 14.00
C GLN A 175 -13.60 11.11 13.18
N SER A 176 -14.07 11.19 11.93
CA SER A 176 -13.96 12.40 11.11
C SER A 176 -15.31 13.10 11.02
N CYS A 177 -15.66 13.76 12.12
CA CYS A 177 -16.89 14.50 12.26
C CYS A 177 -16.66 16.01 12.24
N ILE A 178 -17.58 16.70 11.59
CA ILE A 178 -17.63 18.14 11.48
C ILE A 178 -19.04 18.55 11.93
N GLY A 179 -19.15 18.81 13.24
CA GLY A 179 -20.38 19.19 13.90
C GLY A 179 -21.42 18.07 13.87
N PRO A 180 -22.64 18.32 13.36
CA PRO A 180 -23.70 17.31 13.34
C PRO A 180 -23.47 16.19 12.33
N CYS A 181 -22.47 16.30 11.45
CA CYS A 181 -22.24 15.35 10.37
C CYS A 181 -20.85 14.72 10.44
N CYS A 182 -20.78 13.48 10.00
CA CYS A 182 -19.58 12.68 9.99
C CYS A 182 -19.38 12.03 8.63
N VAL A 183 -18.11 11.88 8.26
CA VAL A 183 -17.71 11.06 7.12
C VAL A 183 -17.91 9.58 7.47
N PRO A 184 -18.58 8.79 6.62
CA PRO A 184 -18.75 7.36 6.88
C PRO A 184 -17.41 6.61 6.91
N CYS A 185 -17.29 5.63 7.79
CA CYS A 185 -16.16 4.73 7.86
C CYS A 185 -16.28 3.61 6.80
N PRO A 186 -15.18 3.24 6.08
CA PRO A 186 -13.82 3.78 6.18
C PRO A 186 -13.65 5.07 5.36
N ILE A 187 -12.87 6.02 5.86
CA ILE A 187 -12.71 7.36 5.25
C ILE A 187 -12.11 7.24 3.85
N LEU A 188 -11.16 6.32 3.68
CA LEU A 188 -10.48 6.13 2.41
C LEU A 188 -11.44 5.81 1.26
N HIS A 189 -12.57 5.15 1.53
CA HIS A 189 -13.54 4.76 0.52
C HIS A 189 -14.35 5.96 0.01
N GLN A 190 -14.45 7.00 0.83
CA GLN A 190 -15.22 8.21 0.52
C GLN A 190 -14.51 9.09 -0.52
N PHE A 191 -13.24 8.81 -0.83
CA PHE A 191 -12.50 9.46 -1.92
C PHE A 191 -12.71 8.85 -3.30
N TYR A 192 -13.45 7.74 -3.38
CA TYR A 192 -13.73 7.05 -4.64
C TYR A 192 -15.23 7.08 -4.94
N ASP A 193 -15.55 6.79 -6.19
CA ASP A 193 -16.94 6.57 -6.62
C ASP A 193 -17.54 5.36 -5.86
N PRO A 194 -18.77 5.48 -5.32
CA PRO A 194 -19.40 4.45 -4.50
C PRO A 194 -19.62 3.13 -5.25
N ASP A 195 -19.93 3.16 -6.55
CA ASP A 195 -20.17 1.96 -7.34
C ASP A 195 -18.85 1.22 -7.58
N GLN A 196 -17.79 1.98 -7.85
CA GLN A 196 -16.46 1.41 -8.08
C GLN A 196 -15.87 0.79 -6.82
N ILE A 197 -15.99 1.46 -5.67
CA ILE A 197 -15.45 0.94 -4.40
C ILE A 197 -16.25 -0.26 -3.89
N SER A 198 -17.57 -0.28 -4.09
CA SER A 198 -18.42 -1.43 -3.77
C SER A 198 -18.05 -2.65 -4.61
N ALA A 199 -17.91 -2.48 -5.93
CA ALA A 199 -17.45 -3.54 -6.82
C ALA A 199 -16.05 -4.07 -6.43
N PHE A 200 -15.14 -3.16 -6.08
CA PHE A 200 -13.80 -3.53 -5.63
C PHE A 200 -13.81 -4.29 -4.30
N ASN A 201 -14.63 -3.89 -3.35
CA ASN A 201 -14.80 -4.58 -2.07
C ASN A 201 -15.32 -6.01 -2.25
N ILE A 202 -16.34 -6.20 -3.11
CA ILE A 202 -16.86 -7.52 -3.46
C ILE A 202 -15.76 -8.38 -4.09
N TRP A 203 -15.00 -7.82 -5.03
CA TRP A 203 -13.88 -8.51 -5.66
C TRP A 203 -12.80 -8.90 -4.64
N PHE A 204 -12.42 -7.98 -3.75
CA PHE A 204 -11.40 -8.22 -2.73
C PHE A 204 -11.83 -9.35 -1.81
N GLN A 205 -13.03 -9.28 -1.23
CA GLN A 205 -13.57 -10.33 -0.36
C GLN A 205 -13.66 -11.68 -1.08
N GLY A 206 -14.18 -11.69 -2.30
CA GLY A 206 -14.26 -12.90 -3.12
C GLY A 206 -12.88 -13.51 -3.39
N SER A 207 -11.90 -12.68 -3.74
CA SER A 207 -10.53 -13.11 -4.02
C SER A 207 -9.83 -13.68 -2.77
N SER A 208 -9.97 -13.03 -1.61
CA SER A 208 -9.41 -13.51 -0.34
C SER A 208 -10.08 -14.80 0.12
N LEU A 209 -11.40 -14.92 -0.04
CA LEU A 209 -12.12 -16.16 0.27
C LEU A 209 -11.67 -17.31 -0.64
N VAL A 210 -11.61 -17.08 -1.95
CA VAL A 210 -11.16 -18.10 -2.92
C VAL A 210 -9.73 -18.51 -2.64
N SER A 211 -8.81 -17.56 -2.44
CA SER A 211 -7.42 -17.87 -2.10
C SER A 211 -7.31 -18.64 -0.79
N PHE A 212 -8.05 -18.24 0.25
CA PHE A 212 -8.06 -18.97 1.51
C PHE A 212 -8.60 -20.40 1.33
N LEU A 213 -9.76 -20.59 0.71
CA LEU A 213 -10.37 -21.91 0.54
C LEU A 213 -9.50 -22.81 -0.33
N VAL A 214 -9.10 -22.33 -1.50
CA VAL A 214 -8.29 -23.08 -2.45
C VAL A 214 -6.97 -23.48 -1.81
N PHE A 215 -6.31 -22.56 -1.11
CA PHE A 215 -5.02 -22.82 -0.47
C PHE A 215 -5.14 -23.72 0.76
N SER A 216 -6.01 -23.37 1.71
CA SER A 216 -6.14 -24.10 2.98
C SER A 216 -6.62 -25.54 2.77
N THR A 217 -7.62 -25.76 1.90
CA THR A 217 -8.20 -27.10 1.69
C THR A 217 -7.30 -28.01 0.87
N ASN A 218 -6.62 -27.49 -0.17
CA ASN A 218 -5.83 -28.34 -1.07
C ASN A 218 -4.37 -28.51 -0.64
N LEU A 219 -3.80 -27.54 0.07
CA LEU A 219 -2.37 -27.56 0.41
C LEU A 219 -2.12 -27.81 1.89
N MET A 220 -2.83 -27.11 2.77
CA MET A 220 -2.53 -27.17 4.20
C MET A 220 -3.20 -28.34 4.91
N TYR A 221 -4.48 -28.62 4.66
CA TYR A 221 -5.21 -29.71 5.33
C TYR A 221 -4.58 -31.10 5.12
N PRO A 222 -4.20 -31.50 3.89
CA PRO A 222 -3.47 -32.75 3.67
C PRO A 222 -2.10 -32.71 4.37
N PHE A 223 -1.45 -31.54 4.40
CA PHE A 223 -0.15 -31.39 5.02
C PHE A 223 -0.20 -31.55 6.55
N ILE A 224 -1.13 -30.91 7.25
CA ILE A 224 -1.27 -31.04 8.71
C ILE A 224 -1.60 -32.48 9.08
N LEU A 225 -2.52 -33.10 8.34
CA LEU A 225 -2.85 -34.51 8.51
C LEU A 225 -1.61 -35.41 8.34
N LEU A 226 -0.78 -35.12 7.34
CA LEU A 226 0.41 -35.90 7.05
C LEU A 226 1.59 -35.57 7.95
N ALA A 227 1.72 -34.35 8.46
CA ALA A 227 2.69 -34.01 9.48
C ALA A 227 2.34 -34.68 10.81
N ALA A 228 1.05 -34.77 11.15
CA ALA A 228 0.57 -35.54 12.29
C ALA A 228 0.85 -37.05 12.10
N ILE A 229 0.50 -37.61 10.93
CA ILE A 229 0.80 -39.01 10.57
C ILE A 229 2.31 -39.27 10.53
N ALA A 230 3.10 -38.35 9.96
CA ALA A 230 4.55 -38.49 9.87
C ALA A 230 5.21 -38.27 11.22
N ALA A 231 4.75 -37.37 12.08
CA ALA A 231 5.22 -37.27 13.47
C ALA A 231 4.90 -38.56 14.25
N PHE A 232 3.74 -39.17 13.97
CA PHE A 232 3.34 -40.45 14.52
C PHE A 232 4.18 -41.62 13.99
N ILE A 233 4.60 -41.60 12.71
CA ILE A 233 5.36 -42.69 12.05
C ILE A 233 6.89 -42.50 12.15
N GLN A 234 7.41 -41.26 12.15
CA GLN A 234 8.84 -40.90 12.14
C GLN A 234 9.53 -40.94 13.51
N LEU A 235 8.88 -41.49 14.54
CA LEU A 235 9.61 -42.02 15.70
C LEU A 235 10.55 -43.19 15.33
N ARG A 236 10.60 -43.67 14.08
CA ARG A 236 11.55 -44.72 13.65
C ARG A 236 12.35 -44.31 12.40
N LYS A 237 13.63 -43.98 12.63
CA LYS A 237 14.83 -44.24 11.80
C LYS A 237 14.75 -44.01 10.28
N HIS A 238 15.76 -43.31 9.75
CA HIS A 238 16.02 -43.03 8.32
C HIS A 238 15.22 -41.90 7.68
N THR A 239 15.81 -40.72 7.63
CA THR A 239 15.49 -39.68 6.62
C THR A 239 16.43 -38.51 6.86
N ASN A 240 17.46 -38.33 6.03
CA ASN A 240 18.37 -37.17 6.10
C ASN A 240 18.45 -36.36 4.79
N THR A 241 18.10 -36.92 3.63
CA THR A 241 18.38 -36.26 2.33
C THR A 241 17.16 -35.74 1.56
N LEU A 242 15.97 -36.36 1.67
CA LEU A 242 14.73 -35.85 1.06
C LEU A 242 14.02 -34.77 1.90
N LYS A 243 14.50 -34.50 3.12
CA LYS A 243 13.83 -33.62 4.09
C LYS A 243 13.91 -32.13 3.78
N HIS A 244 14.90 -31.64 3.03
CA HIS A 244 15.21 -30.20 3.04
C HIS A 244 14.26 -29.33 2.19
N LYS A 245 14.03 -29.68 0.92
CA LYS A 245 13.24 -28.84 -0.01
C LYS A 245 11.76 -28.77 0.37
N GLY A 246 11.18 -29.89 0.80
CA GLY A 246 9.77 -29.94 1.22
C GLY A 246 9.51 -29.10 2.48
N ARG A 247 10.49 -29.00 3.38
CA ARG A 247 10.40 -28.22 4.63
C ARG A 247 10.31 -26.71 4.38
N MET A 248 11.12 -26.16 3.47
CA MET A 248 11.04 -24.72 3.13
C MET A 248 9.68 -24.36 2.51
N MET A 249 9.19 -25.21 1.60
CA MET A 249 7.87 -25.00 0.98
C MET A 249 6.74 -25.13 2.02
N MET A 250 6.87 -26.02 3.01
CA MET A 250 5.93 -26.11 4.13
C MET A 250 5.87 -24.80 4.92
N LEU A 251 7.01 -24.23 5.31
CA LEU A 251 7.02 -23.00 6.08
C LEU A 251 6.50 -21.81 5.28
N PHE A 252 6.85 -21.71 4.01
CA PHE A 252 6.23 -20.77 3.09
C PHE A 252 4.70 -20.92 3.08
N SER A 253 4.21 -22.16 2.93
CA SER A 253 2.76 -22.42 2.94
C SER A 253 2.09 -22.09 4.27
N PHE A 254 2.77 -22.32 5.39
CA PHE A 254 2.26 -21.93 6.70
C PHE A 254 2.09 -20.40 6.80
N GLY A 255 3.11 -19.64 6.38
CA GLY A 255 3.03 -18.18 6.28
C GLY A 255 1.86 -17.71 5.42
N MET A 256 1.73 -18.30 4.23
CA MET A 256 0.65 -18.01 3.29
C MET A 256 -0.74 -18.26 3.88
N THR A 257 -0.93 -19.37 4.61
CA THR A 257 -2.22 -19.64 5.28
C THR A 257 -2.50 -18.60 6.34
N LEU A 258 -1.52 -18.25 7.19
CA LEU A 258 -1.71 -17.21 8.20
C LEU A 258 -2.10 -15.89 7.53
N PHE A 259 -1.39 -15.50 6.47
CA PHE A 259 -1.66 -14.28 5.71
C PHE A 259 -3.10 -14.24 5.17
N HIS A 260 -3.54 -15.30 4.47
CA HIS A 260 -4.90 -15.37 3.94
C HIS A 260 -5.96 -15.50 5.04
N SER A 261 -5.64 -16.16 6.15
CA SER A 261 -6.55 -16.25 7.29
C SER A 261 -6.87 -14.88 7.89
N CYS A 262 -5.92 -13.94 7.84
CA CYS A 262 -6.12 -12.57 8.29
C CYS A 262 -6.90 -11.72 7.30
N GLN A 263 -6.72 -11.95 6.00
CA GLN A 263 -7.50 -11.27 4.96
C GLN A 263 -8.99 -11.63 5.04
N ILE A 264 -9.32 -12.91 5.30
CA ILE A 264 -10.71 -13.33 5.41
C ILE A 264 -11.40 -12.85 6.69
N MET A 265 -10.68 -12.30 7.66
CA MET A 265 -11.30 -11.76 8.87
C MET A 265 -12.23 -10.58 8.55
N GLY A 266 -12.00 -9.89 7.43
CA GLY A 266 -12.88 -8.84 6.90
C GLY A 266 -14.11 -9.35 6.15
N LEU A 267 -14.32 -10.67 6.04
CA LEU A 267 -15.51 -11.21 5.37
C LEU A 267 -16.78 -10.95 6.19
N GLY A 268 -17.80 -10.45 5.49
CA GLY A 268 -19.13 -10.15 6.06
C GLY A 268 -19.27 -8.70 6.56
N SER A 269 -20.51 -8.25 6.74
CA SER A 269 -20.88 -6.88 7.18
C SER A 269 -20.16 -5.79 6.37
N ASP A 270 -20.55 -5.66 5.10
CA ASP A 270 -20.07 -4.67 4.14
C ASP A 270 -18.55 -4.61 3.93
N GLY A 271 -17.78 -5.55 4.49
CA GLY A 271 -16.31 -5.61 4.37
C GLY A 271 -15.54 -4.78 5.38
N TYR A 272 -16.24 -4.07 6.29
CA TYR A 272 -15.60 -3.08 7.17
C TYR A 272 -15.66 -3.44 8.65
N ARG A 273 -16.11 -4.66 8.98
CA ARG A 273 -16.32 -5.09 10.37
C ARG A 273 -15.10 -4.94 11.28
N ILE A 274 -13.90 -5.05 10.72
CA ILE A 274 -12.65 -4.95 11.48
C ILE A 274 -12.07 -3.56 11.41
N THR A 275 -12.24 -2.89 10.26
CA THR A 275 -11.68 -1.58 9.98
C THR A 275 -12.52 -0.44 10.56
N CYS A 276 -13.78 -0.70 10.91
CA CYS A 276 -14.70 0.24 11.51
C CYS A 276 -15.31 -0.33 12.79
N GLN A 277 -15.32 0.47 13.85
CA GLN A 277 -15.98 0.13 15.12
C GLN A 277 -17.49 0.35 15.02
N ASP A 278 -17.89 1.42 14.33
CA ASP A 278 -19.27 1.78 14.00
C ASP A 278 -19.30 2.48 12.62
N SER A 279 -20.42 3.10 12.24
CA SER A 279 -20.57 3.73 10.93
C SER A 279 -19.69 4.96 10.69
N ILE A 280 -19.13 5.58 11.74
CA ILE A 280 -18.32 6.82 11.66
C ILE A 280 -16.92 6.70 12.27
N THR A 281 -16.68 5.68 13.09
CA THR A 281 -15.46 5.54 13.88
C THR A 281 -14.54 4.49 13.25
N GLU A 282 -13.39 4.93 12.75
CA GLU A 282 -12.34 4.03 12.28
C GLU A 282 -11.74 3.24 13.45
N SER A 283 -11.42 1.98 13.19
CA SER A 283 -10.71 1.13 14.13
C SER A 283 -9.23 1.51 14.15
N HIS A 284 -8.74 1.74 15.36
CA HIS A 284 -7.36 2.00 15.74
C HIS A 284 -6.92 1.02 16.82
N PHE A 285 -5.65 1.11 17.21
CA PHE A 285 -5.11 0.30 18.29
C PHE A 285 -5.94 0.38 19.58
N GLU A 286 -6.42 1.57 19.94
CA GLU A 286 -7.03 1.85 21.24
C GLU A 286 -8.50 1.43 21.35
N ASN A 287 -9.25 1.44 20.24
CA ASN A 287 -10.69 1.19 20.22
C ASN A 287 -11.08 -0.14 19.55
N GLY A 288 -10.18 -0.78 18.77
CA GLY A 288 -10.49 -1.98 18.00
C GLY A 288 -9.44 -3.11 18.15
N PRO A 289 -9.56 -4.02 19.13
CA PRO A 289 -8.58 -5.11 19.32
C PRO A 289 -8.51 -6.07 18.13
N ALA A 290 -9.62 -6.27 17.42
CA ALA A 290 -9.66 -7.07 16.18
C ALA A 290 -8.79 -6.45 15.08
N CYS A 291 -8.77 -5.12 14.98
CA CYS A 291 -7.95 -4.36 14.05
C CYS A 291 -6.46 -4.51 14.39
N SER A 292 -6.10 -4.36 15.67
CA SER A 292 -4.74 -4.60 16.16
C SER A 292 -4.24 -6.02 15.88
N TYR A 293 -5.08 -7.02 16.13
CA TYR A 293 -4.75 -8.42 15.85
C TYR A 293 -4.58 -8.68 14.35
N GLN A 294 -5.48 -8.15 13.51
CA GLN A 294 -5.38 -8.28 12.06
C GLN A 294 -4.09 -7.66 11.55
N ALA A 295 -3.77 -6.43 11.97
CA ALA A 295 -2.56 -5.73 11.55
C ALA A 295 -1.29 -6.48 11.97
N PHE A 296 -1.21 -6.91 13.24
CA PHE A 296 -0.08 -7.70 13.75
C PHE A 296 0.13 -8.96 12.91
N MET A 297 -0.94 -9.75 12.74
CA MET A 297 -0.84 -11.02 12.03
C MET A 297 -0.55 -10.83 10.54
N LEU A 298 -1.11 -9.80 9.89
CA LEU A 298 -0.88 -9.52 8.48
C LEU A 298 0.57 -9.10 8.22
N VAL A 299 1.14 -8.23 9.06
CA VAL A 299 2.56 -7.83 8.98
C VAL A 299 3.49 -9.01 9.27
N PHE A 300 3.23 -9.74 10.36
CA PHE A 300 4.01 -10.92 10.73
C PHE A 300 4.00 -11.98 9.62
N SER A 301 2.81 -12.38 9.16
CA SER A 301 2.66 -13.44 8.16
C SER A 301 3.16 -12.99 6.78
N GLY A 302 3.01 -11.72 6.41
CA GLY A 302 3.56 -11.15 5.19
C GLY A 302 5.09 -11.18 5.18
N LEU A 303 5.73 -10.73 6.27
CA LEU A 303 7.19 -10.78 6.42
C LEU A 303 7.71 -12.23 6.51
N TYR A 304 6.96 -13.12 7.16
CA TYR A 304 7.33 -14.53 7.26
C TYR A 304 7.25 -15.23 5.90
N THR A 305 6.19 -14.96 5.15
CA THR A 305 5.99 -15.47 3.79
C THR A 305 7.08 -14.97 2.86
N ILE A 306 7.37 -13.66 2.85
CA ILE A 306 8.40 -13.08 1.99
C ILE A 306 9.79 -13.64 2.36
N PHE A 307 10.06 -13.88 3.64
CA PHE A 307 11.32 -14.49 4.06
C PHE A 307 11.50 -15.89 3.49
N TRP A 308 10.49 -16.75 3.63
CA TRP A 308 10.60 -18.14 3.19
C TRP A 308 10.61 -18.28 1.67
N ILE A 309 9.84 -17.48 0.94
CA ILE A 309 9.89 -17.51 -0.53
C ILE A 309 11.26 -17.05 -1.05
N ASN A 310 11.84 -15.98 -0.49
CA ASN A 310 13.16 -15.51 -0.92
C ASN A 310 14.27 -16.48 -0.51
N THR A 311 14.17 -17.10 0.67
CA THR A 311 15.09 -18.17 1.08
C THR A 311 15.02 -19.37 0.15
N PHE A 312 13.80 -19.76 -0.25
CA PHE A 312 13.59 -20.82 -1.25
C PHE A 312 14.21 -20.45 -2.61
N MET A 313 14.02 -19.22 -3.08
CA MET A 313 14.61 -18.75 -4.34
C MET A 313 16.14 -18.73 -4.28
N PHE A 314 16.71 -18.26 -3.18
CA PHE A 314 18.15 -18.25 -3.00
C PHE A 314 18.72 -19.67 -2.93
N ASN A 315 18.04 -20.60 -2.25
CA ASN A 315 18.42 -22.01 -2.25
C ASN A 315 18.39 -22.62 -3.66
N LEU A 316 17.35 -22.31 -4.44
CA LEU A 316 17.24 -22.75 -5.83
C LEU A 316 18.40 -22.20 -6.68
N TYR A 317 18.73 -20.93 -6.54
CA TYR A 317 19.86 -20.29 -7.22
C TYR A 317 21.19 -20.98 -6.85
N LEU A 318 21.45 -21.20 -5.56
CA LEU A 318 22.66 -21.90 -5.11
C LEU A 318 22.74 -23.33 -5.65
N GLN A 319 21.63 -24.04 -5.76
CA GLN A 319 21.62 -25.40 -6.29
C GLN A 319 21.78 -25.44 -7.81
N LEU A 320 21.14 -24.52 -8.55
CA LEU A 320 21.20 -24.49 -10.02
C LEU A 320 22.51 -23.93 -10.55
N VAL A 321 22.97 -22.81 -9.98
CA VAL A 321 24.14 -22.07 -10.47
C VAL A 321 25.41 -22.58 -9.79
N TRP A 322 25.38 -22.72 -8.46
CA TRP A 322 26.57 -23.04 -7.67
C TRP A 322 26.69 -24.52 -7.28
N ARG A 323 25.61 -25.31 -7.45
CA ARG A 323 25.51 -26.72 -7.03
C ARG A 323 25.87 -26.95 -5.57
N LYS A 324 25.52 -25.99 -4.69
CA LYS A 324 25.75 -26.08 -3.25
C LYS A 324 24.43 -26.19 -2.50
N ASP A 325 24.39 -27.03 -1.48
CA ASP A 325 23.26 -27.15 -0.55
C ASP A 325 23.61 -26.50 0.80
N TRP A 326 23.59 -25.16 0.82
CA TRP A 326 24.11 -24.40 1.96
C TRP A 326 23.21 -24.43 3.19
N PHE A 327 21.90 -24.65 2.99
CA PHE A 327 20.90 -24.54 4.05
C PHE A 327 20.61 -25.86 4.78
N GLY A 328 21.20 -26.98 4.35
CA GLY A 328 20.95 -28.31 4.89
C GLY A 328 21.07 -28.38 6.41
N GLU A 329 22.20 -27.91 6.92
CA GLU A 329 22.57 -28.02 8.34
C GLU A 329 22.08 -26.83 9.18
N LYS A 330 21.76 -25.71 8.53
CA LYS A 330 21.44 -24.43 9.19
C LYS A 330 19.95 -24.18 9.41
N TYR A 331 19.11 -25.18 9.16
CA TYR A 331 17.66 -25.00 9.17
C TYR A 331 17.09 -24.48 10.50
N PRO A 332 17.50 -24.98 11.69
CA PRO A 332 17.00 -24.43 12.96
C PRO A 332 17.31 -22.94 13.12
N HIS A 333 18.53 -22.51 12.72
CA HIS A 333 18.92 -21.11 12.76
C HIS A 333 18.09 -20.25 11.79
N LEU A 334 17.81 -20.75 10.58
CA LEU A 334 16.94 -20.06 9.63
C LEU A 334 15.52 -19.91 10.17
N LEU A 335 14.99 -20.94 10.84
CA LEU A 335 13.66 -20.88 11.44
C LEU A 335 13.60 -19.84 12.55
N THR A 336 14.54 -19.87 13.50
CA THR A 336 14.62 -18.87 14.57
C THR A 336 14.77 -17.46 13.99
N PHE A 337 15.67 -17.28 13.01
CA PHE A 337 15.86 -16.00 12.34
C PHE A 337 14.58 -15.51 11.65
N SER A 338 13.88 -16.39 10.93
CA SER A 338 12.62 -16.05 10.23
C SER A 338 11.54 -15.55 11.18
N ILE A 339 11.40 -16.19 12.36
CA ILE A 339 10.40 -15.82 13.36
C ILE A 339 10.76 -14.46 13.95
N LEU A 340 12.02 -14.27 14.35
CA LEU A 340 12.48 -12.99 14.91
C LEU A 340 12.35 -11.86 13.89
N TYR A 341 12.77 -12.10 12.65
CA TYR A 341 12.69 -11.13 11.55
C TYR A 341 11.27 -10.65 11.31
N SER A 342 10.30 -11.56 11.32
CA SER A 342 8.89 -11.23 11.08
C SER A 342 8.19 -10.66 12.32
N ALA A 343 8.54 -11.14 13.51
CA ALA A 343 7.90 -10.73 14.76
C ALA A 343 8.36 -9.34 15.22
N ILE A 344 9.64 -9.00 15.07
CA ILE A 344 10.18 -7.73 15.59
C ILE A 344 9.41 -6.51 15.04
N PRO A 345 9.24 -6.33 13.72
CA PRO A 345 8.50 -5.16 13.21
C PRO A 345 7.03 -5.17 13.61
N ALA A 346 6.38 -6.34 13.62
CA ALA A 346 4.99 -6.47 14.03
C ALA A 346 4.78 -6.13 15.52
N VAL A 347 5.70 -6.53 16.39
CA VAL A 347 5.69 -6.21 17.82
C VAL A 347 5.99 -4.73 18.07
N ILE A 348 6.96 -4.14 17.36
CA ILE A 348 7.27 -2.70 17.49
C ILE A 348 6.06 -1.85 17.09
N MET A 349 5.41 -2.18 15.96
CA MET A 349 4.19 -1.51 15.51
C MET A 349 3.08 -1.57 16.59
N LEU A 350 2.90 -2.73 17.24
CA LEU A 350 1.95 -2.89 18.34
C LEU A 350 2.34 -2.09 19.58
N ALA A 351 3.62 -2.09 19.95
CA ALA A 351 4.16 -1.39 21.12
C ALA A 351 4.02 0.13 21.00
N ASN A 352 4.19 0.68 19.79
CA ASN A 352 4.06 2.10 19.52
C ASN A 352 2.60 2.55 19.28
N LYS A 353 1.64 1.62 19.27
CA LYS A 353 0.23 1.88 18.94
C LYS A 353 0.02 2.42 17.51
N ASP A 354 0.96 2.14 16.60
CA ASP A 354 1.00 2.68 15.24
C ASP A 354 0.10 1.89 14.27
N ILE A 355 -1.13 1.57 14.68
CA ILE A 355 -2.07 0.77 13.88
C ILE A 355 -3.27 1.64 13.51
N ALA A 356 -3.62 1.61 12.23
CA ALA A 356 -4.80 2.27 11.70
C ALA A 356 -5.43 1.48 10.56
N ASN A 357 -6.66 1.85 10.26
CA ASN A 357 -7.38 1.42 9.09
C ASN A 357 -6.70 1.90 7.79
N THR A 358 -6.59 1.03 6.79
CA THR A 358 -6.18 1.40 5.42
C THR A 358 -7.28 1.15 4.39
N GLY A 359 -8.56 1.22 4.79
CA GLY A 359 -9.75 0.93 4.00
C GLY A 359 -10.28 -0.49 4.21
N PHE A 360 -9.55 -1.49 3.72
CA PHE A 360 -9.98 -2.89 3.67
C PHE A 360 -9.41 -3.77 4.78
N THR A 361 -8.27 -3.36 5.32
CA THR A 361 -7.55 -4.10 6.35
C THR A 361 -6.95 -3.10 7.34
N CYS A 362 -6.69 -3.57 8.55
CA CYS A 362 -5.86 -2.83 9.49
C CYS A 362 -4.38 -3.10 9.24
N LEU A 363 -3.58 -2.04 9.20
CA LEU A 363 -2.14 -2.06 8.95
C LEU A 363 -1.45 -0.96 9.77
N SER A 364 -0.17 -0.74 9.54
CA SER A 364 0.58 0.38 10.12
C SER A 364 -0.02 1.72 9.69
N GLN A 365 0.00 2.72 10.57
CA GLN A 365 -0.31 4.10 10.22
C GLN A 365 0.57 4.60 9.06
N VAL A 366 0.04 5.50 8.24
CA VAL A 366 0.72 6.00 7.02
C VAL A 366 2.10 6.58 7.34
N ASP A 367 2.24 7.30 8.45
CA ASP A 367 3.50 7.96 8.83
C ASP A 367 4.61 6.96 9.17
N THR A 368 4.25 5.78 9.69
CA THR A 368 5.18 4.76 10.18
C THR A 368 5.23 3.51 9.30
N ALA A 369 4.34 3.38 8.31
CA ALA A 369 4.26 2.25 7.39
C ALA A 369 5.55 2.03 6.60
N MET A 370 6.29 3.10 6.26
CA MET A 370 7.61 2.96 5.63
C MET A 370 8.59 2.21 6.52
N GLU A 371 8.64 2.57 7.80
CA GLU A 371 9.64 2.11 8.76
C GLU A 371 9.40 0.69 9.22
N TYR A 372 8.16 0.38 9.63
CA TYR A 372 7.85 -0.92 10.25
C TYR A 372 7.38 -1.98 9.25
N MET A 373 6.89 -1.58 8.08
CA MET A 373 6.37 -2.53 7.10
C MET A 373 7.21 -2.56 5.82
N LEU A 374 7.35 -1.42 5.12
CA LEU A 374 7.89 -1.43 3.76
C LEU A 374 9.42 -1.61 3.70
N TYR A 375 10.20 -1.05 4.63
CA TYR A 375 11.65 -1.28 4.66
C TYR A 375 12.02 -2.72 5.00
N PRO A 376 11.45 -3.37 6.03
CA PRO A 376 11.66 -4.80 6.25
C PRO A 376 11.20 -5.63 5.05
N LEU A 377 10.06 -5.32 4.44
CA LEU A 377 9.62 -6.08 3.26
C LEU A 377 10.61 -5.93 2.09
N ALA A 378 11.10 -4.71 1.85
CA ALA A 378 12.09 -4.40 0.81
C ALA A 378 13.44 -5.11 1.04
N PHE A 379 13.92 -5.13 2.28
CA PHE A 379 15.24 -5.65 2.64
C PHE A 379 15.41 -7.12 2.27
N VAL A 380 14.36 -7.93 2.37
CA VAL A 380 14.39 -9.34 1.97
C VAL A 380 13.76 -9.58 0.60
N GLY A 381 12.69 -8.86 0.27
CA GLY A 381 11.94 -9.02 -0.97
C GLY A 381 12.73 -8.65 -2.23
N TRP A 382 13.42 -7.51 -2.23
CA TRP A 382 14.16 -7.05 -3.41
C TRP A 382 15.39 -7.92 -3.73
N PRO A 383 16.27 -8.27 -2.77
CA PRO A 383 17.42 -9.12 -3.07
C PRO A 383 17.03 -10.48 -3.64
N GLY A 384 15.99 -11.13 -3.12
CA GLY A 384 15.57 -12.41 -3.68
C GLY A 384 14.84 -12.27 -5.02
N THR A 385 14.11 -11.18 -5.27
CA THR A 385 13.58 -10.84 -6.60
C THR A 385 14.71 -10.63 -7.62
N ILE A 386 15.79 -9.93 -7.24
CA ILE A 386 16.97 -9.73 -8.08
C ILE A 386 17.68 -11.06 -8.35
N CYS A 387 17.93 -11.85 -7.30
CA CYS A 387 18.52 -13.19 -7.40
C CYS A 387 17.72 -14.08 -8.36
N MET A 388 16.40 -14.00 -8.29
CA MET A 388 15.48 -14.71 -9.17
C MET A 388 15.62 -14.26 -10.62
N LEU A 389 15.62 -12.95 -10.89
CA LEU A 389 15.83 -12.42 -12.25
C LEU A 389 17.15 -12.92 -12.85
N PHE A 390 18.23 -12.89 -12.05
CA PHE A 390 19.52 -13.47 -12.47
C PHE A 390 19.43 -14.98 -12.72
N THR A 391 18.72 -15.73 -11.89
CA THR A 391 18.51 -17.17 -12.07
C THR A 391 17.81 -17.46 -13.40
N VAL A 392 16.72 -16.74 -13.68
CA VAL A 392 15.96 -16.90 -14.93
C VAL A 392 16.81 -16.49 -16.14
N ALA A 393 17.49 -15.36 -16.09
CA ALA A 393 18.39 -14.91 -17.16
C ALA A 393 19.51 -15.92 -17.43
N TYR A 394 20.11 -16.47 -16.37
CA TYR A 394 21.14 -17.51 -16.48
C TYR A 394 20.61 -18.80 -17.11
N LEU A 395 19.40 -19.23 -16.70
CA LEU A 395 18.75 -20.38 -17.33
C LEU A 395 18.53 -20.12 -18.82
N VAL A 396 17.92 -18.99 -19.18
CA VAL A 396 17.68 -18.59 -20.58
C VAL A 396 19.00 -18.53 -21.37
N TYR A 397 20.07 -17.99 -20.79
CA TYR A 397 21.39 -17.96 -21.42
C TYR A 397 21.91 -19.37 -21.73
N ILE A 398 21.79 -20.32 -20.79
CA ILE A 398 22.13 -21.73 -21.03
C ILE A 398 21.26 -22.33 -22.15
N LEU A 399 19.98 -21.93 -22.24
CA LEU A 399 19.09 -22.39 -23.31
C LEU A 399 19.57 -21.92 -24.68
N ILE A 400 19.96 -20.65 -24.80
CA ILE A 400 20.39 -20.03 -26.06
C ILE A 400 21.77 -20.56 -26.48
N GLN A 401 22.67 -20.78 -25.53
CA GLN A 401 24.01 -21.31 -25.81
C GLN A 401 24.04 -22.81 -26.09
N ALA A 402 22.93 -23.51 -25.91
CA ALA A 402 22.84 -24.90 -26.33
C ALA A 402 23.21 -25.00 -27.83
N PRO A 403 24.33 -25.66 -28.18
CA PRO A 403 24.87 -25.63 -29.54
C PRO A 403 23.82 -26.19 -30.48
N GLY A 404 23.30 -25.32 -31.36
CA GLY A 404 22.18 -25.67 -32.25
C GLY A 404 21.62 -24.53 -33.09
N ASN A 405 21.87 -23.26 -32.73
CA ASN A 405 21.26 -22.11 -33.42
C ASN A 405 22.19 -21.31 -34.33
N LYS A 406 23.45 -21.72 -34.51
CA LYS A 406 24.24 -21.21 -35.63
C LYS A 406 23.90 -22.02 -36.86
N THR A 407 22.82 -21.63 -37.54
CA THR A 407 22.60 -21.98 -38.94
C THR A 407 23.88 -21.59 -39.66
N SER A 408 24.69 -22.57 -40.07
CA SER A 408 25.74 -22.32 -41.06
C SER A 408 25.02 -21.84 -42.32
N THR A 409 24.87 -20.53 -42.45
CA THR A 409 24.60 -19.90 -43.72
C THR A 409 25.82 -20.24 -44.57
N ASN A 410 25.70 -21.29 -45.38
CA ASN A 410 26.64 -21.60 -46.43
C ASN A 410 26.59 -20.43 -47.44
N THR A 411 27.35 -19.38 -47.17
CA THR A 411 27.77 -18.45 -48.19
C THR A 411 28.74 -19.20 -49.09
N ASN A 412 28.21 -19.74 -50.18
CA ASN A 412 29.00 -20.13 -51.34
C ASN A 412 29.68 -18.87 -51.87
N THR A 413 30.91 -18.62 -51.45
CA THR A 413 31.83 -17.69 -52.12
C THR A 413 32.97 -18.51 -52.70
N LYS A 414 32.88 -18.79 -54.01
CA LYS A 414 34.03 -19.09 -54.86
C LYS A 414 34.90 -17.84 -54.93
N GLY A 415 36.21 -17.98 -54.76
CA GLY A 415 37.21 -16.93 -55.00
C GLY A 415 38.38 -17.08 -54.03
N THR A 416 39.34 -17.96 -54.33
CA THR A 416 40.65 -17.65 -54.94
C THR A 416 41.71 -17.24 -53.92
N GLU A 417 42.83 -17.94 -54.04
CA GLU A 417 44.11 -17.98 -53.33
C GLU A 417 44.69 -16.66 -52.76
N GLY A 418 45.42 -16.82 -51.66
CA GLY A 418 46.67 -16.10 -51.41
C GLY A 418 46.74 -15.32 -50.09
N GLY A 419 47.63 -15.72 -49.17
CA GLY A 419 48.17 -14.80 -48.17
C GLY A 419 48.30 -15.32 -46.74
N SER A 420 49.53 -15.58 -46.35
CA SER A 420 50.05 -15.92 -45.02
C SER A 420 49.83 -14.84 -43.95
N MET A 421 49.47 -15.22 -42.71
CA MET A 421 50.25 -15.01 -41.45
C MET A 421 49.40 -14.99 -40.15
N ALA A 422 50.03 -15.52 -39.10
CA ALA A 422 49.81 -15.29 -37.66
C ALA A 422 48.55 -15.88 -36.97
N ALA A 423 48.70 -17.12 -36.49
CA ALA A 423 47.80 -17.75 -35.54
C ALA A 423 48.08 -17.28 -34.10
N SER A 424 47.13 -16.54 -33.52
CA SER A 424 47.01 -16.36 -32.06
C SER A 424 46.30 -17.58 -31.46
N LYS A 425 46.99 -18.29 -30.58
CA LYS A 425 46.48 -19.44 -29.81
C LYS A 425 45.49 -18.95 -28.75
N SER A 426 44.23 -19.37 -28.87
CA SER A 426 43.27 -19.36 -27.76
C SER A 426 42.35 -20.58 -27.88
N ASP A 427 42.86 -21.73 -27.46
CA ASP A 427 42.10 -22.96 -27.30
C ASP A 427 41.29 -22.93 -25.98
N HIS A 428 40.05 -22.43 -26.02
CA HIS A 428 39.06 -22.78 -25.00
C HIS A 428 38.27 -24.01 -25.43
N ASN A 429 38.79 -25.15 -25.01
CA ASN A 429 38.26 -26.49 -25.27
C ASN A 429 36.98 -26.77 -24.44
N LEU A 430 35.85 -26.15 -24.79
CA LEU A 430 34.54 -26.36 -24.14
C LEU A 430 33.98 -27.79 -24.39
N ALA A 431 34.44 -28.48 -25.42
CA ALA A 431 33.95 -29.82 -25.78
C ALA A 431 34.37 -30.91 -24.77
N ASN A 432 35.52 -30.74 -24.10
CA ASN A 432 36.02 -31.69 -23.10
C ASN A 432 35.39 -31.53 -21.71
N VAL A 433 34.75 -30.37 -21.45
CA VAL A 433 33.99 -30.13 -20.21
C VAL A 433 32.64 -30.86 -20.23
N SER A 434 32.01 -30.96 -21.42
CA SER A 434 30.70 -31.59 -21.61
C SER A 434 30.73 -33.11 -21.38
N SER A 435 31.78 -33.82 -21.80
CA SER A 435 31.92 -35.27 -21.57
C SER A 435 32.24 -35.61 -20.12
N LYS A 436 33.03 -34.76 -19.45
CA LYS A 436 33.35 -34.88 -18.02
C LYS A 436 32.14 -34.57 -17.12
N LEU A 437 31.21 -33.74 -17.60
CA LEU A 437 29.92 -33.47 -16.97
C LEU A 437 28.95 -34.66 -17.06
N GLU A 438 28.98 -35.43 -18.17
CA GLU A 438 28.14 -36.62 -18.38
C GLU A 438 28.53 -37.77 -17.43
N LYS A 439 29.84 -38.03 -17.24
CA LYS A 439 30.31 -39.05 -16.29
C LYS A 439 30.02 -38.72 -14.82
N ARG A 440 29.98 -37.43 -14.44
CA ARG A 440 29.74 -37.01 -13.05
C ARG A 440 28.25 -36.92 -12.68
N LEU A 441 27.37 -36.64 -13.64
CA LEU A 441 25.91 -36.69 -13.41
C LEU A 441 25.38 -38.11 -13.29
N ALA A 442 25.99 -39.08 -13.97
CA ALA A 442 25.64 -40.49 -13.84
C ALA A 442 26.15 -41.12 -12.53
N SER A 443 27.32 -40.68 -12.02
CA SER A 443 27.89 -41.21 -10.77
C SER A 443 27.34 -40.55 -9.50
N SER A 444 26.61 -39.43 -9.60
CA SER A 444 26.03 -38.74 -8.44
C SER A 444 24.66 -39.29 -8.02
N GLN A 445 24.15 -40.32 -8.68
CA GLN A 445 22.88 -41.00 -8.34
C GLN A 445 23.05 -42.40 -7.75
N SER A 446 24.28 -42.91 -7.65
CA SER A 446 24.56 -44.19 -6.99
C SER A 446 25.90 -44.10 -6.30
N ASN A 447 25.90 -43.90 -4.98
CA ASN A 447 26.99 -44.28 -4.07
C ASN A 447 26.49 -44.15 -2.62
N VAL A 448 25.95 -45.25 -2.10
CA VAL A 448 26.01 -45.60 -0.69
C VAL A 448 27.44 -46.13 -0.48
N VAL A 449 28.18 -45.53 0.44
CA VAL A 449 29.55 -45.90 0.78
C VAL A 449 29.50 -46.66 2.10
N ASP A 450 29.87 -47.94 2.07
CA ASP A 450 30.26 -48.73 3.24
C ASP A 450 31.71 -48.41 3.66
N PRO A 451 32.10 -48.58 4.94
CA PRO A 451 33.42 -48.25 5.44
C PRO A 451 34.49 -49.29 5.03
N PRO A 452 35.79 -48.90 5.00
CA PRO A 452 36.82 -49.66 4.28
C PRO A 452 37.48 -50.74 5.14
N THR A 453 37.58 -51.94 4.56
CA THR A 453 38.53 -52.99 5.01
C THR A 453 39.73 -52.98 4.07
N ALA A 454 40.93 -52.97 4.66
CA ALA A 454 42.21 -52.88 3.97
C ALA A 454 42.54 -54.15 3.15
N ALA A 455 42.96 -53.96 1.90
CA ALA A 455 43.71 -54.96 1.14
C ALA A 455 44.65 -54.29 0.11
N THR A 456 45.79 -54.95 -0.05
CA THR A 456 47.06 -54.74 -0.76
C THR A 456 46.99 -54.18 -2.20
N PRO A 457 47.98 -53.38 -2.65
CA PRO A 457 48.02 -52.85 -4.01
C PRO A 457 48.67 -53.82 -5.01
N THR A 458 47.97 -54.12 -6.10
CA THR A 458 48.53 -54.77 -7.30
C THR A 458 48.63 -53.75 -8.45
N LEU A 459 49.82 -53.70 -9.05
CA LEU A 459 50.22 -52.85 -10.17
C LEU A 459 49.40 -53.14 -11.44
N PRO A 460 48.93 -52.14 -12.22
CA PRO A 460 48.37 -52.38 -13.55
C PRO A 460 49.42 -52.17 -14.65
N THR A 461 49.56 -53.20 -15.46
CA THR A 461 50.27 -53.27 -16.74
C THR A 461 49.76 -52.28 -17.80
N THR A 462 50.73 -51.77 -18.55
CA THR A 462 50.69 -50.86 -19.71
C THR A 462 49.68 -51.30 -20.79
N PRO A 463 48.86 -50.38 -21.36
CA PRO A 463 48.05 -50.70 -22.52
C PRO A 463 48.84 -50.51 -23.82
N SER A 464 48.79 -51.55 -24.65
CA SER A 464 49.26 -51.63 -26.04
C SER A 464 48.60 -50.55 -26.92
N ILE A 465 49.45 -49.86 -27.69
CA ILE A 465 49.09 -48.88 -28.71
C ILE A 465 48.66 -49.65 -29.97
N ASN A 466 47.35 -49.90 -30.12
CA ASN A 466 46.78 -50.36 -31.39
C ASN A 466 46.40 -49.15 -32.25
N ALA A 467 47.20 -48.89 -33.27
CA ALA A 467 46.94 -47.91 -34.32
C ALA A 467 45.75 -48.37 -35.20
N ALA A 468 44.54 -47.93 -34.84
CA ALA A 468 43.35 -48.16 -35.64
C ALA A 468 43.31 -47.16 -36.82
N LYS A 469 43.39 -47.70 -38.05
CA LYS A 469 43.11 -46.99 -39.32
C LYS A 469 41.80 -46.22 -39.23
N SER A 470 41.88 -44.89 -39.16
CA SER A 470 40.72 -43.99 -39.27
C SER A 470 40.22 -43.98 -40.72
N LYS A 471 39.11 -44.68 -40.99
CA LYS A 471 38.36 -44.50 -42.24
C LYS A 471 37.95 -43.02 -42.38
N PRO A 472 38.09 -42.40 -43.56
CA PRO A 472 37.56 -41.05 -43.80
C PRO A 472 36.04 -41.12 -43.70
N GLY A 473 35.50 -40.67 -42.57
CA GLY A 473 34.06 -40.48 -42.41
C GLY A 473 33.62 -39.41 -43.41
N THR A 474 32.67 -39.75 -44.27
CA THR A 474 32.08 -38.82 -45.22
C THR A 474 31.55 -37.60 -44.46
N VAL A 475 31.74 -36.39 -45.02
CA VAL A 475 31.29 -35.12 -44.42
C VAL A 475 29.81 -35.18 -43.99
N GLN A 476 29.02 -36.00 -44.69
CA GLN A 476 27.61 -36.26 -44.43
C GLN A 476 27.35 -37.00 -43.09
N ASP A 477 28.20 -37.95 -42.70
CA ASP A 477 28.09 -38.67 -41.42
C ASP A 477 28.40 -37.75 -40.23
N ASN A 478 29.36 -36.83 -40.40
CA ASN A 478 29.70 -35.84 -39.39
C ASN A 478 28.57 -34.82 -39.21
N LEU A 479 27.90 -34.41 -40.28
CA LEU A 479 26.73 -33.53 -40.23
C LEU A 479 25.53 -34.21 -39.55
N ALA A 480 25.28 -35.49 -39.86
CA ALA A 480 24.19 -36.25 -39.23
C ALA A 480 24.42 -36.43 -37.72
N LYS A 481 25.66 -36.77 -37.31
CA LYS A 481 26.04 -36.87 -35.89
C LYS A 481 25.94 -35.53 -35.17
N ALA A 482 26.33 -34.43 -35.83
CA ALA A 482 26.17 -33.08 -35.28
C ALA A 482 24.69 -32.75 -35.04
N LYS A 483 23.81 -32.97 -36.04
CA LYS A 483 22.36 -32.74 -35.91
C LYS A 483 21.74 -33.59 -34.78
N ALA A 484 22.10 -34.87 -34.69
CA ALA A 484 21.61 -35.75 -33.62
C ALA A 484 22.06 -35.30 -32.22
N ARG A 485 23.30 -34.82 -32.09
CA ARG A 485 23.82 -34.27 -30.83
C ARG A 485 23.08 -32.99 -30.42
N VAL A 486 22.80 -32.11 -31.38
CA VAL A 486 22.00 -30.89 -31.18
C VAL A 486 20.58 -31.24 -30.71
N GLN A 487 19.90 -32.17 -31.39
CA GLN A 487 18.55 -32.60 -31.00
C GLN A 487 18.52 -33.24 -29.62
N ARG A 488 19.48 -34.12 -29.29
CA ARG A 488 19.60 -34.71 -27.94
C ARG A 488 19.86 -33.65 -26.87
N SER A 489 20.68 -32.64 -27.17
CA SER A 489 20.90 -31.51 -26.27
C SER A 489 19.61 -30.71 -26.07
N ARG A 490 18.89 -30.37 -27.14
CA ARG A 490 17.63 -29.63 -27.07
C ARG A 490 16.55 -30.37 -26.29
N ALA A 491 16.42 -31.68 -26.50
CA ALA A 491 15.48 -32.52 -25.76
C ALA A 491 15.83 -32.59 -24.26
N ARG A 492 17.12 -32.73 -23.91
CA ARG A 492 17.59 -32.68 -22.51
C ARG A 492 17.26 -31.34 -21.88
N THR A 493 17.58 -30.25 -22.57
CA THR A 493 17.33 -28.89 -22.11
C THR A 493 15.83 -28.61 -21.94
N TRP A 494 15.00 -29.00 -22.91
CA TRP A 494 13.54 -28.89 -22.80
C TRP A 494 13.01 -29.69 -21.61
N GLY A 495 13.54 -30.89 -21.37
CA GLY A 495 13.22 -31.68 -20.18
C GLY A 495 13.60 -30.99 -18.87
N VAL A 496 14.66 -30.18 -18.83
CA VAL A 496 15.01 -29.36 -17.66
C VAL A 496 14.00 -28.22 -17.50
N ILE A 497 13.68 -27.48 -18.57
CA ILE A 497 12.65 -26.41 -18.52
C ILE A 497 11.32 -26.97 -18.06
N GLN A 498 10.87 -28.08 -18.65
CA GLN A 498 9.60 -28.73 -18.30
C GLN A 498 9.60 -29.28 -16.86
N LYS A 499 10.76 -29.48 -16.23
CA LYS A 499 10.86 -29.81 -14.80
C LYS A 499 10.93 -28.57 -13.91
N SER A 500 11.45 -27.45 -14.43
CA SER A 500 11.68 -26.21 -13.67
C SER A 500 10.67 -25.10 -13.94
N TRP A 501 9.73 -25.26 -14.88
CA TRP A 501 8.78 -24.20 -15.28
C TRP A 501 7.93 -23.73 -14.11
N ARG A 502 7.56 -24.61 -13.18
CA ARG A 502 6.78 -24.26 -11.99
C ARG A 502 7.53 -23.29 -11.09
N SER A 503 8.81 -23.57 -10.86
CA SER A 503 9.67 -22.66 -10.10
C SER A 503 9.81 -21.33 -10.81
N ILE A 504 10.03 -21.33 -12.14
CA ILE A 504 10.12 -20.08 -12.94
C ILE A 504 8.79 -19.30 -12.93
N ALA A 505 7.65 -19.97 -13.00
CA ALA A 505 6.33 -19.35 -12.94
C ALA A 505 6.07 -18.73 -11.56
N LEU A 506 6.36 -19.48 -10.48
CA LEU A 506 6.24 -18.99 -9.10
C LEU A 506 7.10 -17.75 -8.88
N CYS A 507 8.37 -17.82 -9.28
CA CYS A 507 9.29 -16.70 -9.33
C CYS A 507 8.65 -15.48 -10.00
N THR A 508 8.25 -15.62 -11.25
CA THR A 508 7.73 -14.52 -12.07
C THR A 508 6.51 -13.86 -11.42
N ILE A 509 5.55 -14.67 -10.96
CA ILE A 509 4.34 -14.19 -10.30
C ILE A 509 4.67 -13.48 -8.99
N MET A 510 5.58 -14.03 -8.18
CA MET A 510 6.01 -13.41 -6.93
C MET A 510 6.67 -12.06 -7.17
N GLY A 511 7.55 -11.95 -8.17
CA GLY A 511 8.20 -10.68 -8.52
C GLY A 511 7.19 -9.61 -8.96
N ILE A 512 6.19 -9.99 -9.76
CA ILE A 512 5.12 -9.08 -10.21
C ILE A 512 4.26 -8.64 -9.02
N LEU A 513 3.77 -9.57 -8.20
CA LEU A 513 2.87 -9.28 -7.09
C LEU A 513 3.56 -8.52 -5.96
N PHE A 514 4.80 -8.89 -5.61
CA PHE A 514 5.60 -8.17 -4.63
C PHE A 514 5.93 -6.76 -5.13
N GLY A 515 6.41 -6.64 -6.38
CA GLY A 515 6.76 -5.36 -6.98
C GLY A 515 5.56 -4.42 -7.09
N SER A 516 4.39 -4.94 -7.50
CA SER A 516 3.16 -4.14 -7.59
C SER A 516 2.71 -3.71 -6.19
N PHE A 517 2.57 -4.64 -5.24
CA PHE A 517 2.17 -4.35 -3.86
C PHE A 517 3.09 -3.31 -3.22
N TRP A 518 4.41 -3.50 -3.31
CA TRP A 518 5.36 -2.60 -2.68
C TRP A 518 5.29 -1.19 -3.31
N SER A 519 5.25 -1.10 -4.64
CA SER A 519 5.22 0.18 -5.35
C SER A 519 3.93 0.95 -5.08
N THR A 520 2.78 0.29 -5.15
CA THR A 520 1.48 0.94 -4.89
C THR A 520 1.34 1.35 -3.44
N THR A 521 1.85 0.57 -2.49
CA THR A 521 1.82 0.95 -1.08
C THR A 521 2.76 2.13 -0.80
N VAL A 522 3.91 2.23 -1.47
CA VAL A 522 4.77 3.43 -1.40
C VAL A 522 4.05 4.65 -1.96
N LEU A 523 3.35 4.52 -3.09
CA LEU A 523 2.55 5.61 -3.65
C LEU A 523 1.45 6.05 -2.67
N MET A 524 0.76 5.09 -2.07
CA MET A 524 -0.27 5.33 -1.06
C MET A 524 0.28 6.09 0.15
N VAL A 525 1.41 5.62 0.70
CA VAL A 525 2.03 6.27 1.85
C VAL A 525 2.47 7.69 1.50
N ARG A 526 3.03 7.91 0.31
CA ARG A 526 3.42 9.26 -0.13
C ARG A 526 2.23 10.19 -0.34
N ALA A 527 1.12 9.68 -0.87
CA ALA A 527 -0.07 10.48 -1.12
C ALA A 527 -0.74 10.95 0.17
N PHE A 528 -0.75 10.10 1.21
CA PHE A 528 -1.44 10.38 2.46
C PHE A 528 -0.54 10.87 3.59
N LYS A 529 0.79 10.86 3.42
CA LYS A 529 1.71 11.36 4.45
C LYS A 529 1.51 12.85 4.69
N GLY A 530 1.24 13.21 5.95
CA GLY A 530 1.00 14.59 6.36
C GLY A 530 -0.34 15.17 5.91
N VAL A 531 -1.27 14.34 5.41
CA VAL A 531 -2.62 14.79 5.08
C VAL A 531 -3.42 14.94 6.37
N GLY A 532 -3.69 16.18 6.76
CA GLY A 532 -4.55 16.56 7.89
C GLY A 532 -5.82 17.29 7.44
N GLN A 533 -6.68 17.64 8.42
CA GLN A 533 -7.92 18.41 8.20
C GLN A 533 -7.69 19.80 7.58
N ASP A 534 -6.48 20.32 7.69
CA ASP A 534 -6.04 21.60 7.13
C ASP A 534 -5.56 21.51 5.67
N THR A 535 -5.50 20.31 5.11
CA THR A 535 -5.02 20.08 3.73
C THR A 535 -5.98 20.69 2.72
N PRO A 536 -5.55 21.61 1.83
CA PRO A 536 -6.44 22.35 0.96
C PRO A 536 -7.35 21.49 0.06
N TRP A 537 -6.82 20.42 -0.54
CA TRP A 537 -7.63 19.55 -1.39
C TRP A 537 -8.65 18.74 -0.59
N LEU A 538 -8.33 18.36 0.65
CA LEU A 538 -9.26 17.65 1.54
C LEU A 538 -10.39 18.59 2.00
N GLN A 539 -10.07 19.87 2.24
CA GLN A 539 -11.06 20.90 2.50
C GLN A 539 -11.97 21.14 1.30
N GLY A 540 -11.42 21.14 0.08
CA GLY A 540 -12.21 21.24 -1.15
C GLY A 540 -13.20 20.08 -1.32
N TRP A 541 -12.73 18.86 -1.07
CA TRP A 541 -13.57 17.66 -1.06
C TRP A 541 -14.69 17.72 -0.02
N PHE A 542 -14.36 18.11 1.21
CA PHE A 542 -15.35 18.22 2.27
C PHE A 542 -16.36 19.35 1.98
N ALA A 543 -15.91 20.49 1.46
CA ALA A 543 -16.77 21.58 1.03
C ALA A 543 -17.74 21.12 -0.09
N CYS A 544 -17.27 20.31 -1.04
CA CYS A 544 -18.12 19.69 -2.03
C CYS A 544 -19.23 18.83 -1.40
N ALA A 545 -18.90 18.01 -0.40
CA ALA A 545 -19.90 17.20 0.30
C ALA A 545 -20.91 18.06 1.08
N MET A 546 -20.45 19.13 1.72
CA MET A 546 -21.31 20.08 2.45
C MET A 546 -22.25 20.87 1.54
N GLN A 547 -21.91 21.05 0.26
CA GLN A 547 -22.81 21.63 -0.74
C GLN A 547 -23.94 20.68 -1.17
N GLY A 548 -23.92 19.42 -0.70
CA GLY A 548 -24.91 18.40 -1.06
C GLY A 548 -24.61 17.67 -2.36
N ASN A 549 -23.45 17.90 -2.98
CA ASN A 549 -23.01 17.16 -4.17
C ASN A 549 -22.76 15.70 -3.83
N SER A 550 -22.98 14.79 -4.77
CA SER A 550 -22.79 13.35 -4.56
C SER A 550 -21.33 12.97 -4.26
N GLN A 551 -21.12 11.79 -3.67
CA GLN A 551 -19.78 11.24 -3.43
C GLN A 551 -18.96 11.14 -4.72
N ALA A 552 -19.59 10.74 -5.84
CA ALA A 552 -18.93 10.63 -7.13
C ALA A 552 -18.45 11.98 -7.66
N GLU A 553 -19.24 13.05 -7.52
CA GLU A 553 -18.84 14.40 -7.90
C GLU A 553 -17.69 14.90 -7.02
N CYS A 554 -17.76 14.68 -5.70
CA CYS A 554 -16.69 15.09 -4.80
C CYS A 554 -15.40 14.28 -4.99
N ALA A 555 -15.47 12.99 -5.35
CA ALA A 555 -14.31 12.19 -5.69
C ALA A 555 -13.50 12.78 -6.86
N GLN A 556 -14.15 13.46 -7.82
CA GLN A 556 -13.45 14.13 -8.92
C GLN A 556 -12.56 15.28 -8.44
N THR A 557 -12.92 15.96 -7.34
CA THR A 557 -12.13 17.06 -6.78
C THR A 557 -10.80 16.60 -6.17
N VAL A 558 -10.67 15.32 -5.83
CA VAL A 558 -9.47 14.74 -5.18
C VAL A 558 -8.73 13.73 -6.05
N ALA A 559 -9.23 13.45 -7.25
CA ALA A 559 -8.71 12.41 -8.13
C ALA A 559 -7.21 12.56 -8.48
N GLU A 560 -6.69 13.80 -8.48
CA GLU A 560 -5.26 14.07 -8.74
C GLU A 560 -4.36 13.83 -7.51
N HIS A 561 -4.94 13.85 -6.30
CA HIS A 561 -4.22 13.75 -5.03
C HIS A 561 -4.27 12.34 -4.44
N VAL A 562 -5.30 11.57 -4.79
CA VAL A 562 -5.55 10.22 -4.29
C VAL A 562 -5.10 9.20 -5.34
N PRO A 563 -4.40 8.11 -4.97
CA PRO A 563 -4.02 7.07 -5.91
C PRO A 563 -5.23 6.52 -6.65
N SER A 564 -5.07 6.22 -7.95
CA SER A 564 -6.17 5.69 -8.74
C SER A 564 -6.71 4.39 -8.16
N LEU A 565 -7.99 4.09 -8.40
CA LEU A 565 -8.58 2.80 -8.00
C LEU A 565 -7.78 1.61 -8.56
N SER A 566 -7.24 1.74 -9.77
CA SER A 566 -6.36 0.72 -10.37
C SER A 566 -5.11 0.45 -9.54
N ALA A 567 -4.52 1.47 -8.89
CA ALA A 567 -3.40 1.29 -7.99
C ALA A 567 -3.79 0.48 -6.75
N ASN A 568 -4.98 0.74 -6.18
CA ASN A 568 -5.53 -0.05 -5.08
C ASN A 568 -5.81 -1.50 -5.50
N ILE A 569 -6.36 -1.73 -6.70
CA ILE A 569 -6.56 -3.08 -7.24
C ILE A 569 -5.22 -3.82 -7.36
N MET A 570 -4.18 -3.16 -7.89
CA MET A 570 -2.83 -3.74 -8.01
C MET A 570 -2.18 -4.05 -6.66
N GLN A 571 -2.45 -3.25 -5.62
CA GLN A 571 -2.04 -3.55 -4.25
C GLN A 571 -2.71 -4.82 -3.74
N MET A 572 -4.02 -4.93 -3.98
CA MET A 572 -4.82 -6.06 -3.50
C MET A 572 -4.68 -7.32 -4.34
N CYS A 573 -4.03 -7.30 -5.51
CA CYS A 573 -3.68 -8.53 -6.25
C CYS A 573 -2.85 -9.53 -5.43
N SER A 574 -2.20 -9.09 -4.35
CA SER A 574 -1.57 -9.97 -3.36
C SER A 574 -2.55 -10.96 -2.70
N SER A 575 -3.85 -10.66 -2.66
CA SER A 575 -4.90 -11.59 -2.24
C SER A 575 -5.01 -12.80 -3.16
N LEU A 576 -4.62 -12.71 -4.43
CA LEU A 576 -4.65 -13.83 -5.39
C LEU A 576 -3.45 -14.77 -5.28
N LEU A 577 -2.52 -14.48 -4.36
CA LEU A 577 -1.29 -15.25 -4.23
C LEU A 577 -1.53 -16.73 -3.96
N GLY A 578 -2.51 -17.05 -3.11
CA GLY A 578 -2.91 -18.43 -2.81
C GLY A 578 -3.43 -19.17 -4.04
N PHE A 579 -4.28 -18.49 -4.83
CA PHE A 579 -4.81 -19.00 -6.08
C PHE A 579 -3.71 -19.32 -7.11
N PHE A 580 -2.76 -18.41 -7.32
CA PHE A 580 -1.66 -18.65 -8.27
C PHE A 580 -0.77 -19.83 -7.85
N ILE A 581 -0.45 -19.94 -6.55
CA ILE A 581 0.35 -21.07 -6.04
C ILE A 581 -0.39 -22.39 -6.27
N PHE A 582 -1.70 -22.41 -6.06
CA PHE A 582 -2.53 -23.57 -6.34
C PHE A 582 -2.52 -23.96 -7.82
N ILE A 583 -2.63 -23.00 -8.75
CA ILE A 583 -2.53 -23.32 -10.18
C ILE A 583 -1.19 -23.96 -10.52
N ILE A 584 -0.09 -23.42 -9.98
CA ILE A 584 1.26 -23.88 -10.31
C ILE A 584 1.53 -25.28 -9.76
N PHE A 585 1.11 -25.54 -8.52
CA PHE A 585 1.52 -26.75 -7.80
C PHE A 585 0.41 -27.73 -7.44
N GLY A 586 -0.87 -27.32 -7.47
CA GLY A 586 -2.00 -28.11 -6.96
C GLY A 586 -2.08 -29.52 -7.54
N GLY A 587 -1.90 -29.67 -8.85
CA GLY A 587 -1.89 -30.97 -9.51
C GLY A 587 -0.70 -31.86 -9.10
N GLN A 588 0.50 -31.28 -8.98
CA GLN A 588 1.70 -32.04 -8.60
C GLN A 588 1.68 -32.43 -7.12
N PHE A 589 1.17 -31.54 -6.26
CA PHE A 589 1.03 -31.85 -4.85
C PHE A 589 0.22 -33.12 -4.68
N LYS A 590 -0.95 -33.24 -5.34
CA LYS A 590 -1.74 -34.47 -5.30
C LYS A 590 -0.93 -35.71 -5.65
N ASP A 591 -0.15 -35.67 -6.74
CA ASP A 591 0.65 -36.82 -7.18
C ASP A 591 1.80 -37.16 -6.22
N ASP A 592 2.51 -36.14 -5.73
CA ASP A 592 3.60 -36.31 -4.78
C ASP A 592 3.08 -36.76 -3.40
N TRP A 593 1.87 -36.31 -3.02
CA TRP A 593 1.14 -36.77 -1.85
C TRP A 593 0.74 -38.23 -1.96
N VAL A 594 0.13 -38.63 -3.08
CA VAL A 594 -0.27 -40.03 -3.31
C VAL A 594 0.96 -40.94 -3.26
N LYS A 595 2.09 -40.51 -3.82
CA LYS A 595 3.35 -41.27 -3.73
C LYS A 595 3.84 -41.38 -2.28
N MET A 596 3.87 -40.29 -1.51
CA MET A 596 4.35 -40.34 -0.12
C MET A 596 3.46 -41.19 0.80
N ILE A 597 2.14 -41.18 0.59
CA ILE A 597 1.19 -41.93 1.44
C ILE A 597 1.17 -43.41 1.08
N TRP A 598 1.08 -43.72 -0.21
CA TRP A 598 0.70 -45.06 -0.66
C TRP A 598 1.86 -45.88 -1.22
N LYS A 599 2.97 -45.26 -1.64
CA LYS A 599 4.18 -46.01 -2.03
C LYS A 599 5.12 -46.11 -0.84
N LYS A 600 4.99 -47.21 -0.11
CA LYS A 600 6.01 -47.71 0.82
C LYS A 600 7.27 -48.16 0.08
#